data_AF-A0A3D1H396-F1
#
_entry.id   AF-A0A3D1H396-F1
#
_cell.length_a   1.000
_cell.length_b   1.000
_cell.length_c   1.000
_cell.angle_alpha   90.00
_cell.angle_beta   90.00
_cell.angle_gamma   90.00
#
_symmetry.space_group_name_H-M   'P 1'
#
loop_
_entity.id
_entity.type
_entity.pdbx_description
1 polymer ?
#
loop_
_entity_poly.entity_id
_entity_poly.type
_entity_poly.pdbx_seq_one_letter_code
_entity_poly.pdbx_strand_id
1 'polypeptide(L)'
;MKNKMILTLLFAAFFISCHSGRNISENIFSKDFISIEKTPCYGTCPIYTMSIDGDGIALLRAGDFMDDVGFFYATLKADSVSSLFRHAKVCDWDSYDSSYMNQYLDLPS
;
A
#
# COMPACT_ATOMS: atom_id res chain seq x y z
N MET A 1 -14.90 35.78 -47.10
CA MET A 1 -14.55 34.33 -46.94
C MET A 1 -13.48 34.08 -45.89
N LYS A 2 -12.43 34.92 -45.75
CA LYS A 2 -11.40 34.82 -44.69
C LYS A 2 -11.96 34.83 -43.25
N ASN A 3 -12.94 35.66 -42.95
CA ASN A 3 -13.47 35.79 -41.57
C ASN A 3 -14.31 34.58 -41.13
N LYS A 4 -14.97 33.89 -42.08
CA LYS A 4 -15.66 32.61 -41.80
C LYS A 4 -14.66 31.49 -41.52
N MET A 5 -13.51 31.52 -42.20
CA MET A 5 -12.42 30.55 -42.03
C MET A 5 -11.71 30.69 -40.68
N ILE A 6 -11.56 31.92 -40.18
CA ILE A 6 -11.02 32.21 -38.84
C ILE A 6 -11.99 31.76 -37.73
N LEU A 7 -13.30 31.99 -37.93
CA LEU A 7 -14.32 31.59 -36.95
C LEU A 7 -14.45 30.06 -36.82
N THR A 8 -14.31 29.32 -37.93
CA THR A 8 -14.30 27.85 -37.90
C THR A 8 -13.04 27.28 -37.24
N LEU A 9 -11.90 27.96 -37.35
CA LEU A 9 -10.63 27.51 -36.75
C LEU A 9 -10.64 27.69 -35.22
N LEU A 10 -11.27 28.76 -34.73
CA LEU A 10 -11.47 29.03 -33.30
C LEU A 10 -12.44 28.05 -32.63
N PHE A 11 -13.47 27.59 -33.34
CA PHE A 11 -14.43 26.61 -32.83
C PHE A 11 -13.84 25.19 -32.76
N ALA A 12 -12.95 24.84 -33.69
CA ALA A 12 -12.28 23.53 -33.70
C ALA A 12 -11.26 23.37 -32.55
N ALA A 13 -10.62 24.45 -32.10
CA ALA A 13 -9.67 24.41 -30.98
C ALA A 13 -10.32 24.07 -29.62
N PHE A 14 -11.63 24.29 -29.47
CA PHE A 14 -12.36 23.98 -28.23
C PHE A 14 -12.58 22.48 -28.02
N PHE A 15 -12.59 21.67 -29.07
CA PHE A 15 -12.82 20.22 -28.97
C PHE A 15 -11.55 19.41 -28.67
N ILE A 16 -10.36 20.01 -28.76
CA ILE A 16 -9.08 19.32 -28.50
C ILE A 16 -8.73 19.33 -26.99
N SER A 17 -9.43 20.13 -26.18
CA SER A 17 -9.13 20.28 -24.75
C SER A 17 -9.73 19.16 -23.86
N CYS A 18 -10.63 18.33 -24.39
CA CYS A 18 -11.20 17.18 -23.68
C CYS A 18 -10.57 15.86 -24.12
N HIS A 19 -9.25 15.74 -23.94
CA HIS A 19 -8.61 14.43 -23.84
C HIS A 19 -7.54 14.40 -22.73
N SER A 20 -7.76 15.15 -21.65
CA SER A 20 -7.11 14.86 -20.37
C SER A 20 -7.94 13.77 -19.67
N GLY A 21 -7.87 12.56 -20.21
CA GLY A 21 -8.26 11.37 -19.47
C GLY A 21 -7.29 11.26 -18.29
N ARG A 22 -7.70 11.73 -17.11
CA ARG A 22 -7.04 11.31 -15.88
C ARG A 22 -7.22 9.80 -15.85
N ASN A 23 -6.12 9.05 -15.99
CA ASN A 23 -6.10 7.63 -15.67
C ASN A 23 -6.30 7.51 -14.16
N ILE A 24 -7.55 7.66 -13.71
CA ILE A 24 -7.95 7.23 -12.38
C ILE A 24 -8.02 5.72 -12.51
N SER A 25 -6.90 5.09 -12.16
CA SER A 25 -6.85 3.65 -11.91
C SER A 25 -8.05 3.28 -11.05
N GLU A 26 -8.94 2.44 -11.55
CA GLU A 26 -10.07 1.83 -10.83
C GLU A 26 -9.57 0.82 -9.76
N ASN A 27 -8.53 1.15 -9.02
CA ASN A 27 -8.14 0.49 -7.77
C ASN A 27 -8.03 1.58 -6.71
N ILE A 28 -9.18 2.01 -6.18
CA ILE A 28 -9.27 2.88 -4.98
C ILE A 28 -8.89 2.09 -3.71
N PHE A 29 -8.80 0.77 -3.83
CA PHE A 29 -7.98 -0.04 -2.95
C PHE A 29 -6.86 -0.61 -3.80
N SER A 30 -5.61 -0.31 -3.47
CA SER A 30 -4.53 -1.24 -3.80
C SER A 30 -4.97 -2.65 -3.39
N LYS A 31 -5.18 -3.54 -4.36
CA LYS A 31 -5.46 -4.96 -4.12
C LYS A 31 -4.35 -5.63 -3.30
N ASP A 32 -3.15 -5.07 -3.36
CA ASP A 32 -1.97 -5.58 -2.71
C ASP A 32 -1.79 -4.90 -1.34
N PHE A 33 -1.55 -5.71 -0.32
CA PHE A 33 -1.14 -5.25 1.00
C PHE A 33 -0.11 -6.21 1.57
N ILE A 34 0.71 -5.73 2.49
CA ILE A 34 1.64 -6.55 3.28
C ILE A 34 1.29 -6.32 4.74
N SER A 35 1.19 -7.40 5.52
CA SER A 35 0.95 -7.33 6.96
C SER A 35 1.97 -8.13 7.75
N ILE A 36 2.29 -7.64 8.94
CA ILE A 36 3.06 -8.34 9.95
C ILE A 36 2.30 -8.32 11.27
N GLU A 37 2.36 -9.42 12.00
CA GLU A 37 1.73 -9.58 13.30
C GLU A 37 2.74 -10.09 14.31
N LYS A 38 2.65 -9.56 15.53
CA LYS A 38 3.34 -10.08 16.70
C LYS A 38 2.30 -10.48 17.74
N THR A 39 2.20 -11.78 17.97
CA THR A 39 1.24 -12.39 18.88
C THR A 39 1.71 -12.30 20.35
N PRO A 40 0.80 -12.51 21.32
CA PRO A 40 1.17 -12.56 22.74
C PRO A 40 2.22 -13.63 23.05
N CYS A 41 3.11 -13.33 24.00
CA CYS A 41 4.09 -14.25 24.55
C CYS A 41 3.96 -14.33 26.08
N TYR A 42 4.63 -15.27 26.75
CA TYR A 42 4.61 -15.41 28.22
C TYR A 42 5.33 -14.27 28.99
N GLY A 43 5.92 -13.30 28.27
CA GLY A 43 6.58 -12.13 28.83
C GLY A 43 5.91 -10.82 28.41
N THR A 44 6.70 -9.76 28.29
CA THR A 44 6.23 -8.43 27.91
C THR A 44 6.54 -8.10 26.46
N CYS A 45 6.39 -9.09 25.56
CA CYS A 45 6.60 -8.85 24.13
C CYS A 45 5.53 -7.89 23.62
N PRO A 46 5.89 -6.86 22.83
CA PRO A 46 4.91 -5.97 22.25
C PRO A 46 3.96 -6.72 21.34
N ILE A 47 2.65 -6.53 21.54
CA ILE A 47 1.60 -7.15 20.74
C ILE A 47 1.14 -6.13 19.70
N TYR A 48 1.17 -6.48 18.42
CA TYR A 48 0.67 -5.58 17.38
C TYR A 48 0.35 -6.29 16.07
N THR A 49 -0.48 -5.62 15.26
CA THR A 49 -0.63 -5.91 13.83
C THR A 49 -0.31 -4.63 13.06
N MET A 50 0.56 -4.72 12.06
CA MET A 50 0.85 -3.63 11.15
C MET A 50 0.55 -4.05 9.71
N SER A 51 -0.13 -3.20 8.95
CA SER A 51 -0.39 -3.40 7.52
C SER A 51 -0.01 -2.17 6.72
N ILE A 52 0.51 -2.38 5.52
CA ILE A 52 0.78 -1.34 4.52
C ILE A 52 0.07 -1.73 3.23
N ASP A 53 -0.81 -0.88 2.73
CA ASP A 53 -1.40 -1.05 1.40
C ASP A 53 -0.53 -0.40 0.31
N GLY A 54 -0.80 -0.73 -0.96
CA GLY A 54 -0.09 -0.15 -2.10
C GLY A 54 -0.42 1.31 -2.40
N ASP A 55 -1.42 1.90 -1.72
CA ASP A 55 -1.64 3.35 -1.72
C ASP A 55 -0.72 4.07 -0.70
N GLY A 56 0.01 3.28 0.09
CA GLY A 56 0.99 3.76 1.07
C GLY A 56 0.40 4.10 2.42
N ILE A 57 -0.84 3.66 2.70
CA ILE A 57 -1.43 3.80 4.03
C ILE A 57 -0.91 2.66 4.91
N ALA A 58 -0.21 3.05 5.98
CA ALA A 58 0.21 2.16 7.04
C ALA A 58 -0.77 2.27 8.22
N LEU A 59 -1.27 1.12 8.68
CA LEU A 59 -2.08 1.00 9.88
C LEU A 59 -1.34 0.14 10.90
N LEU A 60 -1.11 0.68 12.09
CA LEU A 60 -0.61 -0.04 13.25
C LEU A 60 -1.73 -0.16 14.28
N ARG A 61 -2.12 -1.40 14.59
CA ARG A 61 -2.92 -1.73 15.78
C ARG A 61 -1.95 -2.14 16.88
N ALA A 62 -1.62 -1.21 17.76
CA ALA A 62 -0.74 -1.45 18.91
C ALA A 62 -1.57 -1.97 20.10
N GLY A 63 -1.19 -3.13 20.63
CA GLY A 63 -1.75 -3.76 21.82
C GLY A 63 -0.82 -3.64 23.02
N ASP A 64 -0.96 -4.56 23.98
CA ASP A 64 -0.21 -4.51 25.23
C ASP A 64 1.32 -4.55 25.01
N PHE A 65 2.05 -3.98 25.98
CA PHE A 65 3.51 -3.86 26.00
C PHE A 65 4.12 -3.02 24.86
N MET A 66 3.30 -2.28 24.10
CA MET A 66 3.72 -1.16 23.27
C MET A 66 3.76 0.12 24.11
N ASP A 67 4.57 1.11 23.71
CA ASP A 67 4.64 2.42 24.40
C ASP A 67 3.28 3.14 24.41
N ASP A 68 2.58 3.08 23.28
CA ASP A 68 1.22 3.60 23.11
C ASP A 68 0.28 2.50 22.58
N VAL A 69 -0.91 2.39 23.16
CA VAL A 69 -1.94 1.40 22.79
C VAL A 69 -3.04 2.07 21.96
N GLY A 70 -3.43 1.44 20.85
CA GLY A 70 -4.50 1.94 19.99
C GLY A 70 -4.24 1.75 18.50
N PHE A 71 -4.87 2.60 17.69
CA PHE A 71 -4.75 2.59 16.24
C PHE A 71 -3.96 3.81 15.76
N PHE A 72 -2.91 3.58 14.99
CA PHE A 72 -2.05 4.61 14.44
C PHE A 72 -1.99 4.49 12.93
N TYR A 73 -2.01 5.64 12.26
CA TYR A 73 -2.00 5.73 10.80
C TYR A 73 -0.80 6.55 10.36
N ALA A 74 -0.17 6.12 9.27
CA ALA A 74 0.87 6.89 8.60
C ALA A 74 0.72 6.77 7.08
N THR A 75 1.16 7.80 6.36
CA THR A 75 1.27 7.77 4.90
C THR A 75 2.74 7.68 4.53
N LEU A 76 3.09 6.65 3.76
CA LEU A 76 4.44 6.40 3.29
C LEU A 76 4.70 7.12 1.96
N LYS A 77 5.97 7.38 1.68
CA LYS A 77 6.38 7.93 0.38
C LYS A 77 6.20 6.88 -0.71
N ALA A 78 5.72 7.31 -1.88
CA ALA A 78 5.51 6.44 -3.04
C ALA A 78 6.75 5.60 -3.42
N ASP A 79 7.95 6.19 -3.34
CA ASP A 79 9.21 5.46 -3.63
C ASP A 79 9.46 4.31 -2.64
N SER A 80 9.15 4.51 -1.36
CA SER A 80 9.29 3.48 -0.32
C SER A 80 8.30 2.34 -0.53
N VAL A 81 7.04 2.67 -0.85
CA VAL A 81 5.98 1.71 -1.14
C VAL A 81 6.35 0.89 -2.39
N SER A 82 6.71 1.56 -3.48
CA SER A 82 7.16 0.92 -4.72
C SER A 82 8.34 -0.01 -4.48
N SER A 83 9.33 0.43 -3.70
CA SER A 83 10.48 -0.42 -3.37
C SER A 83 10.09 -1.62 -2.49
N LEU A 84 9.18 -1.47 -1.53
CA LEU A 84 8.71 -2.55 -0.67
C LEU A 84 8.01 -3.65 -1.50
N PHE A 85 7.02 -3.28 -2.30
CA PHE A 85 6.27 -4.24 -3.12
C PHE A 85 7.13 -4.85 -4.23
N ARG A 86 8.13 -4.13 -4.75
CA ARG A 86 9.11 -4.70 -5.68
C ARG A 86 9.92 -5.82 -5.04
N HIS A 87 10.40 -5.65 -3.80
CA HIS A 87 11.12 -6.70 -3.09
C HIS A 87 10.20 -7.89 -2.77
N ALA A 88 8.97 -7.63 -2.32
CA ALA A 88 8.02 -8.70 -2.08
C ALA A 88 7.71 -9.50 -3.35
N LYS A 89 7.63 -8.86 -4.52
CA LYS A 89 7.31 -9.54 -5.78
C LYS A 89 8.42 -10.47 -6.30
N VAL A 90 9.68 -10.23 -5.95
CA VAL A 90 10.80 -11.07 -6.39
C VAL A 90 11.05 -12.26 -5.46
N CYS A 91 10.37 -12.32 -4.30
CA CYS A 91 10.38 -13.48 -3.43
C CYS A 91 9.56 -14.61 -4.06
N ASP A 92 10.10 -15.83 -4.02
CA ASP A 92 9.40 -17.04 -4.42
C ASP A 92 8.59 -17.57 -3.24
N TRP A 93 7.45 -16.93 -2.96
CA TRP A 93 6.62 -17.23 -1.78
C TRP A 93 6.16 -18.69 -1.72
N ASP A 94 5.94 -19.31 -2.88
CA ASP A 94 5.50 -20.70 -2.97
C ASP A 94 6.62 -21.70 -2.59
N SER A 95 7.88 -21.26 -2.62
CA SER A 95 9.02 -22.07 -2.17
C SER A 95 9.22 -22.08 -0.65
N TYR A 96 8.56 -21.18 0.07
CA TYR A 96 8.70 -21.07 1.52
C TYR A 96 7.71 -21.99 2.23
N ASP A 97 8.11 -22.46 3.41
CA ASP A 97 7.21 -23.20 4.27
C ASP A 97 6.19 -22.23 4.86
N SER A 98 4.93 -22.68 4.98
CA SER A 98 3.86 -21.89 5.60
C SER A 98 4.12 -21.56 7.08
N SER A 99 5.01 -22.29 7.75
CA SER A 99 5.35 -22.11 9.16
C SER A 99 6.73 -22.66 9.46
N TYR A 100 7.51 -21.91 10.23
CA TYR A 100 8.82 -22.33 10.72
C TYR A 100 8.75 -22.51 12.23
N MET A 101 8.32 -23.69 12.69
CA MET A 101 8.29 -24.00 14.11
C MET A 101 9.65 -24.53 14.56
N ASN A 102 10.15 -24.05 15.69
CA ASN A 102 11.30 -24.66 16.36
C ASN A 102 10.85 -25.93 17.14
N GLN A 103 11.78 -26.78 17.53
CA GLN A 103 11.48 -27.99 18.31
C GLN A 103 11.23 -27.71 19.81
N TYR A 104 11.30 -26.45 20.23
CA TYR A 104 11.30 -26.03 21.63
C TYR A 104 10.02 -25.24 21.94
N LEU A 105 9.07 -25.91 22.60
CA LEU A 105 7.76 -25.35 22.96
C LEU A 105 7.81 -24.02 23.73
N ASP A 106 8.93 -23.72 24.40
CA ASP A 106 9.10 -22.59 25.32
C ASP A 106 9.81 -21.37 24.69
N LEU A 107 10.34 -21.49 23.48
CA LEU A 107 10.97 -20.38 22.77
C LEU A 107 10.03 -19.83 21.70
N PRO A 108 9.79 -18.51 21.65
CA PRO A 108 9.04 -17.92 20.54
C PRO A 108 9.75 -18.27 19.22
N SER A 109 9.02 -18.94 18.33
CA SER A 109 9.41 -19.24 16.95
C SER A 109 9.21 -18.02 16.05
#